data_AF-A0A151SVF8-F1
#
_entry.id   AF-A0A151SVF8-F1
#
_cell.length_a   1.000
_cell.length_b   1.000
_cell.length_c   1.000
_cell.angle_alpha   90.00
_cell.angle_beta   90.00
_cell.angle_gamma   90.00
#
_symmetry.space_group_name_H-M   'P 1'
#
loop_
_entity.id
_entity.type
_entity.pdbx_description
1 polymer ?
#
loop_
_entity_poly.entity_id
_entity_poly.type
_entity_poly.pdbx_seq_one_letter_code
_entity_poly.pdbx_strand_id
1 'polypeptide(L)' 'MISGCKLSKIGSEKFLDVSLYRSVVGALQYATITRPKINFFVNKVCQFMSNPLEQHWSTVKRIRH' A
#
# COMPACT_ATOMS: atom_id res chain seq x y z
N MET A 1 16.04 -29.00 13.39
CA MET A 1 16.06 -27.85 14.33
C MET A 1 15.31 -26.70 13.68
N ILE A 2 14.29 -26.20 14.35
CA ILE A 2 13.45 -25.09 13.91
C ILE A 2 14.30 -23.83 14.00
N SER A 3 14.94 -23.44 12.90
CA SER A 3 15.64 -22.18 12.81
C SER A 3 14.59 -21.10 12.60
N GLY A 4 14.13 -20.51 13.70
CA GLY A 4 13.18 -19.41 13.70
C GLY A 4 13.63 -18.33 12.72
N CYS A 5 12.79 -18.07 11.71
CA CYS A 5 13.01 -17.02 10.73
C CYS A 5 13.08 -15.68 11.45
N LYS A 6 14.32 -15.25 11.69
CA LYS A 6 14.70 -13.96 12.24
C LYS A 6 14.00 -12.88 11.41
N LEU A 7 13.11 -12.13 12.07
CA LEU A 7 12.54 -10.87 11.58
C LEU A 7 13.69 -9.91 11.26
N SER A 8 14.25 -10.06 10.06
CA SER A 8 15.32 -9.20 9.58
C SER A 8 14.68 -7.93 9.04
N LYS A 9 15.13 -6.79 9.56
CA LYS A 9 14.81 -5.42 9.10
C LYS A 9 15.33 -5.11 7.69
N ILE A 10 15.75 -6.14 6.96
CA ILE A 10 16.27 -6.14 5.59
C ILE A 10 15.49 -7.23 4.85
N GLY A 11 14.28 -6.88 4.47
CA GLY A 11 13.34 -7.70 3.72
C GLY A 11 12.28 -6.73 3.22
N SER A 12 12.68 -5.86 2.30
CA SER A 12 11.85 -4.71 1.93
C SER A 12 12.04 -4.44 0.46
N GLU A 13 11.31 -5.20 -0.36
CA GLU A 13 10.99 -4.77 -1.72
C GLU A 13 10.24 -3.43 -1.60
N LYS A 14 11.02 -2.35 -1.63
CA LYS A 14 10.50 -0.99 -1.73
C LYS A 14 9.85 -0.91 -3.08
N PHE A 15 8.64 -0.37 -3.12
CA PHE A 15 7.95 -0.16 -4.38
C PHE A 15 8.80 0.82 -5.23
N LEU A 16 9.41 0.32 -6.29
CA LEU A 16 10.37 1.07 -7.11
C LEU A 16 9.71 2.28 -7.78
N ASP A 17 8.43 2.16 -8.13
CA ASP A 17 7.66 3.18 -8.84
C ASP A 17 6.79 4.03 -7.90
N VAL A 18 7.43 4.89 -7.12
CA VAL A 18 6.74 5.85 -6.24
C VAL A 18 5.76 6.74 -7.02
N SER A 19 6.08 7.11 -8.26
CA SER A 19 5.21 7.90 -9.14
C SER A 19 3.90 7.17 -9.48
N LEU A 20 3.99 5.87 -9.76
CA LEU A 20 2.84 5.02 -10.08
C LEU A 20 1.98 4.82 -8.82
N TYR A 21 2.62 4.57 -7.67
CA TYR A 21 1.92 4.52 -6.38
C TYR A 21 1.16 5.82 -6.09
N ARG A 22 1.79 6.99 -6.27
CA ARG A 22 1.15 8.29 -6.07
C ARG A 22 -0.03 8.52 -7.01
N SER A 23 0.10 8.16 -8.29
CA SER A 23 -0.99 8.27 -9.27
C SER A 23 -2.20 7.41 -8.86
N VAL A 24 -1.97 6.17 -8.42
CA VAL A 24 -3.06 5.28 -8.00
C VAL A 24 -3.67 5.70 -6.67
N VAL A 25 -2.87 6.15 -5.69
CA VAL A 25 -3.41 6.72 -4.45
C VAL A 25 -4.24 7.97 -4.74
N GLY A 26 -3.83 8.82 -5.69
CA GLY A 26 -4.64 9.97 -6.14
C GLY A 26 -5.98 9.55 -6.74
N ALA A 27 -5.99 8.52 -7.60
CA ALA A 27 -7.22 7.96 -8.15
C ALA A 27 -8.12 7.32 -7.06
N LEU A 28 -7.52 6.64 -6.08
CA LEU A 28 -8.21 6.09 -4.92
C LEU A 28 -8.81 7.19 -4.04
N GLN A 29 -8.10 8.29 -3.84
CA GLN A 29 -8.59 9.45 -3.10
C GLN A 29 -9.88 9.99 -3.74
N TYR A 30 -9.93 10.04 -5.08
CA TYR A 30 -11.14 10.42 -5.82
C TYR A 30 -12.27 9.38 -5.67
N ALA A 31 -11.94 8.09 -5.75
CA ALA A 31 -12.91 7.01 -5.51
C ALA A 31 -13.48 7.03 -4.08
N THR A 32 -12.74 7.59 -3.13
CA THR A 32 -13.15 7.71 -1.73
C THR A 32 -14.31 8.68 -1.54
N ILE A 33 -14.37 9.72 -2.38
CA ILE A 33 -15.43 10.73 -2.37
C ILE A 33 -16.79 10.10 -2.74
N THR A 34 -16.78 9.18 -3.69
CA THR A 34 -18.00 8.49 -4.15
C THR A 34 -18.29 7.18 -3.39
N ARG A 35 -17.28 6.59 -2.74
CA ARG A 35 -17.40 5.32 -2.01
C ARG A 35 -16.73 5.40 -0.62
N PRO A 36 -17.46 5.83 0.42
CA PRO A 36 -16.91 5.92 1.77
C PRO A 36 -16.52 4.55 2.37
N LYS A 37 -17.01 3.44 1.82
CA LYS A 37 -16.63 2.07 2.23
C LYS A 37 -15.13 1.75 2.07
N ILE A 38 -14.44 2.38 1.12
CA ILE A 38 -13.00 2.14 0.89
C ILE A 38 -12.10 3.19 1.56
N ASN A 39 -12.69 4.23 2.16
CA ASN A 39 -11.97 5.34 2.77
C ASN A 39 -10.97 4.89 3.83
N PHE A 40 -11.35 3.90 4.65
CA PHE A 40 -10.47 3.36 5.69
C PHE A 40 -9.17 2.78 5.09
N PHE A 41 -9.28 2.01 4.01
CA PHE A 41 -8.12 1.40 3.36
C PHE A 41 -7.29 2.44 2.61
N VAL A 42 -7.92 3.38 1.92
CA VAL A 42 -7.21 4.47 1.21
C VAL A 42 -6.45 5.36 2.18
N ASN A 43 -7.07 5.75 3.29
CA ASN A 43 -6.42 6.56 4.32
C ASN A 43 -5.22 5.82 4.94
N LYS A 44 -5.35 4.50 5.18
CA LYS A 44 -4.22 3.67 5.63
C LYS A 44 -3.08 3.67 4.61
N VAL A 45 -3.35 3.42 3.33
CA VAL A 45 -2.34 3.41 2.26
C VAL A 45 -1.67 4.79 2.12
N CYS A 46 -2.42 5.87 2.32
CA CYS A 46 -1.92 7.25 2.26
C CYS A 46 -0.90 7.56 3.38
N GLN A 47 -1.06 6.98 4.58
CA GLN A 47 -0.07 7.10 5.66
C GLN A 47 1.29 6.46 5.31
N PHE A 48 1.30 5.47 4.41
CA PHE A 48 2.51 4.78 3.98
C PHE A 48 3.08 5.31 2.64
N MET A 49 2.56 6.43 2.12
CA MET A 49 3.13 7.09 0.94
C MET A 49 4.61 7.48 1.10
N SER A 50 5.04 7.77 2.33
CA SER A 50 6.43 8.15 2.62
C SER A 50 7.42 6.99 2.47
N ASN A 51 6.96 5.74 2.55
CA ASN A 51 7.78 4.56 2.30
C ASN A 51 6.90 3.41 1.77
N PRO A 52 6.55 3.42 0.47
CA PRO A 52 5.64 2.43 -0.10
C PRO A 52 6.27 1.04 -0.09
N LEU A 53 5.56 0.07 0.47
CA LEU A 53 5.93 -1.35 0.45
C LEU A 53 5.04 -2.12 -0.52
N GLU A 54 5.56 -3.18 -1.11
CA GLU A 54 4.79 -4.08 -1.99
C GLU A 54 3.53 -4.67 -1.33
N GLN A 55 3.58 -4.92 -0.02
CA GLN A 55 2.40 -5.38 0.72
C GLN A 55 1.25 -4.36 0.70
N HIS A 56 1.57 -3.06 0.67
CA HIS A 56 0.57 -2.00 0.60
C HIS A 56 0.00 -1.88 -0.81
N TRP A 57 0.85 -2.08 -1.81
CA TRP A 57 0.44 -2.16 -3.21
C TRP A 57 -0.53 -3.31 -3.49
N SER A 58 -0.34 -4.46 -2.86
CA SER A 58 -1.29 -5.58 -2.93
C SER A 58 -2.70 -5.20 -2.41
N THR A 59 -2.76 -4.45 -1.31
CA THR A 59 -4.02 -3.91 -0.76
C THR A 59 -4.66 -2.92 -1.73
N VAL A 60 -3.87 -2.02 -2.34
CA VAL A 60 -4.34 -1.09 -3.37
C VAL A 60 -4.93 -1.82 -4.59
N LYS A 61 -4.26 -2.87 -5.08
CA LYS A 61 -4.79 -3.71 -6.17
C LYS A 61 -6.12 -4.36 -5.80
N ARG A 62 -6.26 -4.83 -4.55
CA ARG A 62 -7.50 -5.44 -4.03
C ARG A 62 -8.65 -4.45 -3.89
N ILE A 63 -8.40 -3.19 -3.58
CA ILE A 63 -9.46 -2.16 -3.50
C ILE A 63 -9.97 -1.78 -4.90
N ARG A 64 -9.09 -1.90 -5.92
CA ARG A 64 -9.42 -1.56 -7.31
C ARG A 64 -10.22 -2.66 -8.03
N HIS A 65 -10.11 -3.92 -7.61
CA HIS A 65 -10.85 -5.07 -8.17
C HIS A 65 -12.20 -5.25 -7.46
#